data_AF-A0AAW6YH88-F1
#
_entry.id   AF-A0AAW6YH88-F1
#
_cell.length_a   1.000
_cell.length_b   1.000
_cell.length_c   1.000
_cell.angle_alpha   90.00
_cell.angle_beta   90.00
_cell.angle_gamma   90.00
#
_symmetry.space_group_name_H-M   'P 1'
#
loop_
_entity.id
_entity.type
_entity.pdbx_description
1 polymer ?
#
loop_
_entity_poly.entity_id
_entity_poly.type
_entity_poly.pdbx_seq_one_letter_code
_entity_poly.pdbx_strand_id
1 'polypeptide(L)' 'PVEVRKEGALGRVYVPAYKIDADNYVYYKKGAYEVGSEAIINIAAAAQKHVDQAISLTLFMTDQATTRDLNKAYIQAF' A
#
# COMPACT_ATOMS: atom_id res chain seq x y z
N PRO A 1 0.28 -8.10 8.93
CA PRO A 1 -0.87 -7.16 8.97
C PRO A 1 -1.16 -6.55 10.35
N VAL A 2 -0.10 -6.06 11.01
CA VAL A 2 -0.21 -5.30 12.27
C VAL A 2 0.68 -4.07 12.09
N GLU A 3 0.08 -2.89 12.16
CA GLU A 3 0.79 -1.62 12.10
C GLU A 3 1.45 -1.35 13.46
N VAL A 4 2.72 -0.92 13.45
CA VAL A 4 3.45 -0.55 14.67
C VAL A 4 3.65 0.95 14.67
N ARG A 5 3.06 1.63 15.66
CA ARG A 5 3.21 3.07 15.87
C ARG A 5 4.14 3.36 17.02
N LYS A 6 4.98 4.38 16.89
CA LYS A 6 5.76 4.92 18.02
C LYS A 6 4.95 6.07 18.63
N GLU A 7 4.25 5.80 19.72
CA GLU A 7 3.45 6.79 20.43
C GLU A 7 3.97 6.99 21.86
N GLY A 8 4.44 8.22 22.13
CA GLY A 8 4.69 8.80 23.45
C GLY A 8 5.27 7.87 24.53
N ALA A 9 4.72 8.00 25.74
CA ALA A 9 5.20 7.34 26.97
C ALA A 9 5.10 5.80 26.95
N LEU A 10 4.26 5.22 26.08
CA LEU A 10 4.06 3.78 25.92
C LEU A 10 5.12 3.13 25.02
N GLY A 11 5.87 3.92 24.25
CA GLY A 11 6.95 3.46 23.37
C GLY A 11 6.45 2.87 22.04
N ARG A 12 5.56 1.86 22.07
CA ARG A 12 4.98 1.24 20.87
C ARG A 12 3.52 0.86 21.05
N VAL A 13 2.71 1.11 20.02
CA VAL A 13 1.31 0.69 19.92
C VAL A 13 1.15 -0.21 18.70
N TYR A 14 0.43 -1.32 18.85
CA TYR A 14 0.20 -2.31 17.80
C TYR A 14 -1.26 -2.26 17.34
N VAL A 15 -1.49 -1.98 16.07
CA VAL A 15 -2.84 -1.81 15.50
C VAL A 15 -3.07 -2.88 14.44
N PRO A 16 -3.89 -3.91 14.69
CA PRO A 16 -4.21 -4.93 13.70
C PRO A 16 -5.08 -4.35 12.58
N ALA A 17 -4.99 -4.94 11.38
CA ALA A 17 -5.89 -4.59 10.28
C ALA A 17 -7.37 -4.80 10.67
N TYR A 18 -8.25 -3.94 10.14
CA TYR A 18 -9.66 -3.95 10.50
C TYR A 18 -10.31 -5.32 10.24
N LYS A 19 -10.98 -5.86 11.26
CA LYS A 19 -11.67 -7.16 11.24
C LYS A 19 -10.80 -8.37 10.89
N ILE A 20 -9.48 -8.30 11.12
CA ILE A 20 -8.63 -9.46 10.87
C ILE A 20 -8.94 -10.60 11.84
N ASP A 21 -9.12 -11.81 11.29
CA ASP A 21 -9.31 -13.06 12.01
C ASP A 21 -8.54 -14.21 11.32
N ALA A 22 -8.62 -15.41 11.86
CA ALA A 22 -7.92 -16.58 11.33
C ALA A 22 -8.42 -16.99 9.93
N ASP A 23 -9.71 -16.81 9.66
CA ASP A 23 -10.37 -17.28 8.44
C ASP A 23 -10.09 -16.33 7.26
N ASN A 24 -9.97 -15.03 7.54
CA ASN A 24 -9.73 -13.99 6.54
C ASN A 24 -8.26 -13.56 6.43
N TYR A 25 -7.37 -14.11 7.26
CA TYR A 25 -5.94 -13.76 7.29
C TYR A 25 -5.28 -13.80 5.91
N VAL A 26 -5.71 -14.73 5.04
CA VAL A 26 -5.19 -14.89 3.68
C VAL A 26 -5.22 -13.60 2.85
N TYR A 27 -6.23 -12.75 3.02
CA TYR A 27 -6.38 -11.49 2.28
C TYR A 27 -5.43 -10.39 2.77
N TYR A 28 -4.98 -10.49 4.02
CA TYR A 28 -4.09 -9.51 4.66
C TYR A 28 -2.62 -9.97 4.69
N LYS A 29 -2.31 -11.13 4.10
CA LYS A 29 -0.95 -11.69 4.11
C LYS A 29 0.08 -10.79 3.42
N LYS A 30 -0.32 -10.12 2.35
CA LYS A 30 0.55 -9.21 1.59
C LYS A 30 0.33 -7.77 2.05
N GLY A 31 1.40 -7.10 2.43
CA GLY A 31 1.40 -5.65 2.60
C GLY A 31 1.59 -4.94 1.26
N ALA A 32 1.61 -3.61 1.30
CA ALA A 32 1.71 -2.81 0.07
C ALA A 32 3.03 -3.03 -0.70
N TYR A 33 4.12 -3.36 0.00
CA TYR A 33 5.41 -3.71 -0.63
C TYR A 33 5.34 -5.03 -1.40
N GLU A 34 4.63 -6.05 -0.86
CA GLU A 34 4.50 -7.36 -1.50
C GLU A 34 3.40 -7.40 -2.57
N VAL A 35 2.40 -6.52 -2.48
CA VAL A 35 1.39 -6.34 -3.52
C VAL A 35 2.00 -5.72 -4.78
N GLY A 36 2.94 -4.78 -4.61
CA GLY A 36 3.64 -4.11 -5.70
C GLY A 36 2.86 -2.93 -6.28
N SER A 37 3.58 -2.05 -6.99
CA SER A 37 3.06 -0.79 -7.52
C SER A 37 1.97 -0.97 -8.58
N GLU A 38 2.09 -1.97 -9.46
CA GLU A 38 1.16 -2.21 -10.57
C GLU A 38 -0.29 -2.42 -10.10
N ALA A 39 -0.50 -3.29 -9.10
CA ALA A 39 -1.83 -3.55 -8.58
C ALA A 39 -2.45 -2.29 -7.92
N ILE A 40 -1.62 -1.49 -7.23
CA ILE A 40 -2.05 -0.25 -6.59
C ILE A 40 -2.46 0.78 -7.66
N ILE A 41 -1.67 0.95 -8.72
CA ILE A 41 -1.97 1.84 -9.85
C ILE A 41 -3.26 1.41 -10.54
N ASN A 42 -3.44 0.11 -10.82
CA ASN A 42 -4.64 -0.39 -11.50
C ASN A 42 -5.93 -0.14 -10.71
N ILE A 43 -5.89 -0.28 -9.38
CA ILE A 43 -7.04 0.03 -8.51
C ILE A 43 -7.32 1.53 -8.51
N ALA A 44 -6.28 2.36 -8.38
CA ALA A 44 -6.43 3.82 -8.41
C ALA A 44 -7.00 4.29 -9.76
N ALA A 45 -6.51 3.75 -10.87
CA ALA A 45 -7.00 4.07 -12.22
C ALA A 45 -8.46 3.64 -12.43
N ALA A 46 -8.87 2.49 -11.88
CA ALA A 46 -10.26 2.05 -11.90
C ALA A 46 -11.17 3.02 -11.10
N ALA A 47 -10.73 3.45 -9.92
CA ALA A 47 -11.47 4.38 -9.07
C ALA A 47 -11.54 5.81 -9.65
N GLN A 48 -10.46 6.29 -10.25
CA GLN A 48 -10.32 7.65 -10.78
C GLN A 48 -11.36 7.97 -11.87
N LYS A 49 -11.88 6.97 -12.58
CA LYS A 49 -13.00 7.14 -13.54
C LYS A 49 -14.28 7.68 -12.90
N HIS A 50 -14.39 7.56 -11.58
CA HIS A 50 -15.57 7.94 -10.79
C HIS A 50 -15.27 9.06 -9.79
N VAL A 51 -14.03 9.58 -9.78
CA VAL A 51 -13.61 10.71 -8.93
C VAL A 51 -13.41 11.92 -9.84
N ASP A 52 -14.08 13.02 -9.51
CA ASP A 52 -14.06 14.27 -10.26
C ASP A 52 -12.76 15.08 -10.06
N GLN A 53 -12.08 14.84 -8.94
CA GLN A 53 -10.79 15.46 -8.59
C GLN A 53 -9.64 14.44 -8.66
N ALA A 54 -8.74 14.45 -7.67
CA ALA A 54 -7.55 13.61 -7.65
C ALA A 54 -7.55 12.67 -6.43
N ILE A 55 -6.89 11.52 -6.59
CA ILE A 55 -6.64 10.55 -5.53
C ILE A 55 -5.15 10.61 -5.16
N SER A 56 -4.83 10.72 -3.86
CA SER A 56 -3.44 10.59 -3.41
C SER A 56 -2.97 9.15 -3.62
N LEU A 57 -1.90 8.99 -4.40
CA LEU A 57 -1.34 7.68 -4.75
C LEU A 57 0.08 7.56 -4.20
N THR A 58 0.29 6.62 -3.27
CA THR A 58 1.63 6.29 -2.73
C THR A 58 2.06 4.93 -3.27
N LEU A 59 3.24 4.87 -3.88
CA LEU A 59 3.86 3.63 -4.36
C LEU A 59 4.89 3.15 -3.34
N PHE A 60 4.77 1.87 -2.96
CA PHE A 60 5.64 1.25 -1.95
C PHE A 60 6.71 0.42 -2.66
N MET A 61 7.97 0.81 -2.48
CA MET A 61 9.11 0.21 -3.19
C MET A 61 10.09 -0.39 -2.18
N THR A 62 10.62 -1.57 -2.47
CA THR A 62 11.65 -2.20 -1.64
C THR A 62 12.98 -1.46 -1.76
N ASP A 63 13.88 -1.68 -0.80
CA ASP A 63 15.25 -1.16 -0.81
C ASP A 63 16.08 -1.60 -2.03
N GLN A 64 15.72 -2.71 -2.66
CA GLN A 64 16.34 -3.22 -3.89
C GLN A 64 15.85 -2.51 -5.18
N ALA A 65 14.87 -1.61 -5.09
CA ALA A 65 14.30 -0.97 -6.28
C ALA A 65 15.29 0.01 -6.93
N THR A 66 15.40 -0.04 -8.25
CA THR A 66 16.27 0.87 -9.00
C THR A 66 15.51 2.13 -9.47
N THR A 67 16.24 3.17 -9.84
CA THR A 67 15.65 4.37 -10.47
C THR A 67 14.89 4.04 -11.76
N ARG A 68 15.30 3.00 -12.48
CA ARG A 68 14.60 2.50 -13.67
C ARG A 68 13.24 1.89 -13.29
N ASP A 69 13.14 1.19 -12.18
CA ASP A 69 11.88 0.59 -11.72
C ASP A 69 10.90 1.66 -11.26
N LEU A 70 11.40 2.72 -10.61
CA LEU A 70 10.61 3.92 -10.30
C LEU A 70 10.05 4.56 -11.57
N ASN A 71 10.88 4.76 -12.60
CA ASN A 71 10.43 5.36 -13.85
C ASN A 71 9.39 4.50 -14.57
N LYS A 72 9.52 3.17 -14.56
CA LYS A 72 8.50 2.26 -15.12
C LYS A 72 7.16 2.43 -14.39
N ALA A 73 7.18 2.51 -13.06
CA ALA A 73 5.98 2.69 -12.27
C ALA A 73 5.32 4.06 -12.54
N TYR A 74 6.11 5.12 -12.72
CA TYR A 74 5.57 6.43 -13.10
C TYR A 74 4.97 6.44 -14.51
N ILE A 75 5.62 5.79 -15.48
CA ILE A 75 5.07 5.66 -16.85
C ILE A 75 3.77 4.87 -16.84
N GLN A 76 3.66 3.84 -15.99
CA GLN A 76 2.42 3.08 -15.85
C GLN A 76 1.29 3.89 -15.21
N ALA A 77 1.62 4.80 -14.30
CA ALA A 77 0.66 5.64 -13.59
C ALA A 77 0.20 6.88 -14.40
N PHE A 78 0.92 7.22 -15.47
CA PHE A 78 0.62 8.36 -16.35
C PHE A 78 -0.44 7.99 -17.38
#